data_AF-A0A557ZNZ1-F1
#
_entry.id   AF-A0A557ZNZ1-F1
#
_cell.length_a   1.000
_cell.length_b   1.000
_cell.length_c   1.000
_cell.angle_alpha   90.00
_cell.angle_beta   90.00
_cell.angle_gamma   90.00
#
_symmetry.space_group_name_H-M   'P 1'
#
loop_
_entity.id
_entity.type
_entity.pdbx_description
1 polymer ?
#
loop_
_entity_poly.entity_id
_entity_poly.type
_entity_poly.pdbx_seq_one_letter_code
_entity_poly.pdbx_strand_id
1 'polypeptide(L)'
;MVELVEKAMAGAPVVDDRVARWRAGFDDMFSLVAGRFAQADSRRRARMYLLGLLSGAERKNSWTLAEQAGDLTPNGMQRLLGYYRWDADAVRDDLRAYVLDNLGDPSGVVVADETGFLKKGG
;
A
#
# COMPACT_ATOMS: atom_id res chain seq x y z
N MET A 1 -11.26 -32.65 38.38
CA MET A 1 -9.98 -31.92 38.22
C MET A 1 -9.20 -32.39 36.99
N VAL A 2 -9.88 -32.85 35.93
CA VAL A 2 -9.24 -33.23 34.64
C VAL A 2 -9.85 -32.37 33.52
N GLU A 3 -11.16 -32.08 33.59
CA GLU A 3 -11.84 -31.14 32.68
C GLU A 3 -11.32 -29.68 32.75
N LEU A 4 -10.83 -29.22 33.90
CA LEU A 4 -10.32 -27.85 34.03
C LEU A 4 -8.94 -27.66 33.37
N VAL A 5 -8.15 -28.75 33.27
CA VAL A 5 -6.83 -28.74 32.63
C VAL A 5 -6.96 -28.88 31.12
N GLU A 6 -7.92 -29.67 30.63
CA GLU A 6 -8.22 -29.74 29.19
C GLU A 6 -8.68 -28.39 28.62
N LYS A 7 -9.48 -27.63 29.39
CA LYS A 7 -9.92 -26.28 28.99
C LYS A 7 -8.79 -25.24 28.96
N ALA A 8 -7.69 -25.49 29.67
CA ALA A 8 -6.49 -24.65 29.66
C ALA A 8 -5.47 -25.04 28.56
N MET A 9 -5.59 -26.24 27.99
CA MET A 9 -4.77 -26.75 26.89
C MET A 9 -5.38 -26.48 25.49
N ALA A 10 -6.63 -26.03 25.44
CA ALA A 10 -7.14 -25.30 24.28
C ALA A 10 -6.43 -23.93 24.25
N GLY A 11 -5.22 -23.90 23.69
CA GLY A 11 -4.50 -22.67 23.44
C GLY A 11 -5.47 -21.63 22.87
N ALA A 12 -5.50 -20.44 23.48
CA ALA A 12 -6.30 -19.34 22.98
C ALA A 12 -6.15 -19.28 21.46
N PRO A 13 -7.25 -19.10 20.69
CA PRO A 13 -7.15 -19.07 19.25
C PRO A 13 -6.03 -18.09 18.89
N VAL A 14 -4.99 -18.58 18.22
CA VAL A 14 -3.98 -17.71 17.63
C VAL A 14 -4.75 -16.90 16.62
N VAL A 15 -5.20 -15.72 17.05
CA VAL A 15 -5.85 -14.76 16.17
C VAL A 15 -4.78 -14.45 15.13
N ASP A 16 -5.05 -14.82 13.88
CA ASP A 16 -4.16 -14.51 12.77
C ASP A 16 -4.18 -12.99 12.55
N ASP A 17 -3.34 -12.30 13.32
CA ASP A 17 -3.14 -10.85 13.27
C ASP A 17 -2.24 -10.45 12.09
N ARG A 18 -1.96 -11.37 11.15
CA ARG A 18 -1.17 -11.05 9.95
C ARG A 18 -1.78 -9.90 9.16
N VAL A 19 -3.10 -9.84 9.06
CA VAL A 19 -3.80 -8.77 8.34
C VAL A 19 -3.66 -7.42 9.06
N ALA A 20 -3.80 -7.38 10.39
CA ALA A 20 -3.70 -6.11 11.11
C ALA A 20 -2.25 -5.63 11.20
N ARG A 21 -1.26 -6.53 11.40
CA ARG A 21 0.17 -6.19 11.26
C ARG A 21 0.52 -5.65 9.88
N TRP A 22 0.05 -6.30 8.81
CA TRP A 22 0.27 -5.81 7.45
C TRP A 22 -0.34 -4.43 7.25
N ARG A 23 -1.56 -4.23 7.75
CA ARG A 23 -2.26 -2.94 7.65
C ARG A 23 -1.55 -1.84 8.42
N ALA A 24 -1.06 -2.13 9.63
CA ALA A 24 -0.26 -1.19 10.41
C ALA A 24 1.02 -0.80 9.66
N GLY A 25 1.78 -1.78 9.15
CA GLY A 25 2.98 -1.48 8.35
C GLY A 25 2.69 -0.69 7.07
N PHE A 26 1.56 -0.96 6.41
CA PHE A 26 1.10 -0.15 5.28
C PHE A 26 0.77 1.29 5.71
N ASP A 27 0.07 1.47 6.83
CA ASP A 27 -0.32 2.79 7.34
C ASP A 27 0.91 3.61 7.80
N ASP A 28 1.89 2.96 8.43
CA ASP A 28 3.17 3.58 8.81
C ASP A 28 3.94 4.04 7.56
N MET A 29 4.11 3.16 6.57
CA MET A 29 4.78 3.50 5.30
C MET A 29 4.04 4.63 4.57
N PHE A 30 2.72 4.54 4.48
CA PHE A 30 1.93 5.57 3.79
C PHE A 30 2.02 6.92 4.51
N SER A 31 2.15 6.94 5.83
CA SER A 31 2.30 8.18 6.62
C SER A 31 3.58 8.94 6.27
N LEU A 32 4.66 8.25 5.87
CA LEU A 32 5.91 8.87 5.41
C LEU A 32 5.69 9.75 4.17
N VAL A 33 4.87 9.25 3.23
CA VAL A 33 4.64 9.93 1.94
C VAL A 33 3.37 10.79 1.93
N ALA A 34 2.51 10.68 2.95
CA ALA A 34 1.22 11.36 3.00
C ALA A 34 1.36 12.88 2.86
N GLY A 35 2.41 13.47 3.46
CA GLY A 35 2.69 14.90 3.38
C GLY A 35 2.99 15.42 1.96
N ARG A 36 3.28 14.54 1.00
CA ARG A 36 3.61 14.90 -0.38
C ARG A 36 2.39 15.14 -1.26
N PHE A 37 1.20 14.81 -0.78
CA PHE A 37 -0.07 15.08 -1.46
C PHE A 37 -0.73 16.31 -0.83
N ALA A 38 -0.94 17.36 -1.62
CA ALA A 38 -1.33 18.66 -1.09
C ALA A 38 -2.72 18.65 -0.42
N GLN A 39 -3.71 17.97 -1.00
CA GLN A 39 -5.08 17.95 -0.50
C GLN A 39 -5.41 16.64 0.24
N ALA A 40 -6.32 16.73 1.22
CA ALA A 40 -6.82 15.56 1.96
C ALA A 40 -7.45 14.52 1.03
N ASP A 41 -8.22 14.96 0.04
CA ASP A 41 -8.79 14.06 -0.98
C ASP A 41 -7.72 13.38 -1.85
N SER A 42 -6.65 14.10 -2.19
CA SER A 42 -5.52 13.53 -2.93
C SER A 42 -4.83 12.44 -2.09
N ARG A 43 -4.57 12.70 -0.80
CA ARG A 43 -4.04 11.70 0.15
C ARG A 43 -4.93 10.47 0.27
N ARG A 44 -6.23 10.67 0.49
CA ARG A 44 -7.20 9.56 0.60
C ARG A 44 -7.19 8.71 -0.66
N ARG A 45 -7.19 9.34 -1.84
CA ARG A 45 -7.18 8.64 -3.13
C ARG A 45 -5.86 7.91 -3.37
N ALA A 46 -4.73 8.52 -3.05
CA ALA A 46 -3.42 7.87 -3.13
C ALA A 46 -3.35 6.61 -2.27
N ARG A 47 -3.86 6.67 -1.03
CA ARG A 47 -3.93 5.52 -0.13
C ARG A 47 -4.75 4.38 -0.73
N MET A 48 -5.96 4.69 -1.23
CA MET A 48 -6.83 3.69 -1.85
C MET A 48 -6.24 3.12 -3.14
N TYR A 49 -5.57 3.96 -3.93
CA TYR A 49 -4.90 3.54 -5.15
C TYR A 49 -3.78 2.53 -4.87
N LEU A 50 -2.92 2.81 -3.87
CA LEU A 50 -1.85 1.88 -3.46
C LEU A 50 -2.40 0.56 -2.92
N LEU A 51 -3.44 0.59 -2.08
CA LEU A 51 -4.13 -0.63 -1.64
C LEU A 51 -4.69 -1.43 -2.82
N GLY A 52 -5.25 -0.74 -3.80
CA GLY A 52 -5.72 -1.33 -5.05
C GLY A 52 -4.61 -1.95 -5.88
N LEU A 53 -3.43 -1.33 -5.97
CA LEU A 53 -2.26 -1.91 -6.64
C LEU A 53 -1.75 -3.16 -5.93
N LEU A 54 -1.69 -3.13 -4.60
CA LEU A 54 -1.23 -4.25 -3.76
C LEU A 54 -2.26 -5.37 -3.62
N SER A 55 -3.49 -5.17 -4.10
CA SER A 55 -4.55 -6.18 -4.03
C SER A 55 -4.29 -7.34 -5.01
N GLY A 56 -5.04 -8.44 -4.88
CA GLY A 56 -5.04 -9.53 -5.86
C GLY A 56 -5.77 -9.23 -7.18
N ALA A 57 -6.17 -7.97 -7.46
CA ALA A 57 -6.91 -7.66 -8.68
C ALA A 57 -6.11 -7.99 -9.95
N GLU A 58 -6.74 -8.70 -10.88
CA GLU A 58 -6.13 -9.07 -12.17
C GLU A 58 -5.84 -7.84 -13.04
N ARG A 59 -6.71 -6.81 -13.02
CA ARG A 59 -6.53 -5.56 -13.77
C ARG A 59 -6.35 -4.37 -12.84
N LYS A 60 -5.31 -3.58 -13.07
CA LYS A 60 -4.94 -2.40 -12.25
C LYS A 60 -5.23 -1.07 -12.96
N ASN A 61 -6.41 -0.95 -13.57
CA ASN A 61 -6.84 0.30 -14.21
C ASN A 61 -7.68 1.16 -13.26
N SER A 62 -7.83 2.45 -13.56
CA SER A 62 -8.53 3.41 -12.68
C SER A 62 -9.98 3.01 -12.38
N TRP A 63 -10.64 2.26 -13.27
CA TRP A 63 -12.01 1.78 -13.05
C TRP A 63 -12.05 0.68 -12.00
N THR A 64 -11.29 -0.40 -12.21
CA THR A 64 -11.24 -1.53 -11.27
C THR A 64 -10.79 -1.08 -9.89
N LEU A 65 -9.80 -0.17 -9.81
CA LEU A 65 -9.34 0.35 -8.53
C LEU A 65 -10.37 1.26 -7.85
N ALA A 66 -11.16 2.03 -8.61
CA ALA A 66 -12.25 2.82 -8.06
C ALA A 66 -13.37 1.94 -7.50
N GLU A 67 -13.77 0.89 -8.22
CA GLU A 67 -14.75 -0.08 -7.74
C GLU A 67 -14.31 -0.75 -6.43
N GLN A 68 -13.04 -1.16 -6.36
CA GLN A 68 -12.46 -1.72 -5.13
C GLN A 68 -12.43 -0.72 -3.97
N ALA A 69 -12.29 0.58 -4.28
CA ALA A 69 -12.35 1.64 -3.29
C ALA A 69 -13.79 2.02 -2.88
N GLY A 70 -14.81 1.41 -3.49
CA GLY A 70 -16.22 1.72 -3.26
C GLY A 70 -16.70 2.99 -3.98
N ASP A 71 -15.92 3.52 -4.93
CA ASP A 71 -16.31 4.69 -5.72
C ASP A 71 -17.23 4.25 -6.87
N LEU A 72 -18.27 5.05 -7.15
CA LEU A 72 -19.20 4.80 -8.26
C LEU A 72 -18.63 5.15 -9.64
N THR A 73 -17.50 5.86 -9.70
CA THR A 73 -16.89 6.35 -10.94
C THR A 73 -15.36 6.36 -10.85
N PRO A 74 -14.64 6.23 -11.98
CA PRO A 74 -13.17 6.23 -12.01
C PRO A 74 -12.57 7.64 -11.81
N ASN A 75 -13.39 8.69 -11.89
CA ASN A 75 -12.97 10.10 -11.89
C ASN A 75 -12.03 10.42 -10.72
N GLY A 76 -12.29 9.79 -9.59
CA GLY A 76 -11.43 9.84 -8.43
C GLY A 76 -9.98 9.44 -8.67
N MET A 77 -9.79 8.20 -9.11
CA MET A 77 -8.49 7.62 -9.39
C MET A 77 -7.80 8.34 -10.57
N GLN A 78 -8.58 8.76 -11.58
CA GLN A 78 -8.05 9.54 -12.70
C GLN A 78 -7.56 10.92 -12.26
N ARG A 79 -8.29 11.60 -11.37
CA ARG A 79 -7.85 12.90 -10.82
C ARG A 79 -6.60 12.78 -9.97
N LEU A 80 -6.40 11.67 -9.25
CA LEU A 80 -5.12 11.41 -8.58
C LEU A 80 -3.94 11.44 -9.55
N LEU A 81 -4.10 10.78 -10.71
CA LEU A 81 -3.02 10.63 -11.68
C LEU A 81 -2.80 11.86 -12.56
N GLY A 82 -3.86 12.61 -12.87
CA GLY A 82 -3.80 13.69 -13.87
C GLY A 82 -4.16 15.09 -13.40
N TYR A 83 -4.64 15.27 -12.17
CA TYR A 83 -5.16 16.57 -11.70
C TYR A 83 -4.61 17.02 -10.36
N TYR A 84 -4.57 16.15 -9.35
CA TYR A 84 -4.12 16.52 -8.03
C TYR A 84 -2.62 16.81 -8.03
N ARG A 85 -2.23 17.84 -7.26
CA ARG A 85 -0.81 18.17 -7.05
C ARG A 85 -0.23 17.24 -5.99
N TRP A 86 0.78 16.48 -6.37
CA TRP A 86 1.62 15.69 -5.48
C TRP A 86 3.07 15.74 -5.98
N ASP A 87 4.01 15.64 -5.06
CA ASP A 87 5.43 15.70 -5.37
C ASP A 87 5.99 14.30 -5.60
N ALA A 88 6.09 13.90 -6.87
CA ALA A 88 6.52 12.55 -7.24
C ALA A 88 7.99 12.28 -6.89
N ASP A 89 8.87 13.28 -7.05
CA ASP A 89 10.27 13.15 -6.69
C ASP A 89 10.43 12.98 -5.18
N ALA A 90 9.71 13.79 -4.40
CA ALA A 90 9.76 13.66 -2.94
C ALA A 90 9.16 12.33 -2.45
N VAL A 91 8.09 11.82 -3.06
CA VAL A 91 7.56 10.48 -2.75
C VAL A 91 8.60 9.40 -3.06
N ARG A 92 9.30 9.50 -4.20
CA ARG A 92 10.37 8.56 -4.56
C ARG A 92 11.48 8.60 -3.51
N ASP A 93 11.91 9.79 -3.12
CA ASP A 93 13.05 9.96 -2.21
C ASP A 93 12.70 9.47 -0.79
N ASP A 94 11.50 9.75 -0.29
CA ASP A 94 11.00 9.21 0.99
C ASP A 94 10.92 7.67 0.96
N LEU A 95 10.37 7.10 -0.13
CA LEU A 95 10.28 5.65 -0.29
C LEU A 95 11.65 5.00 -0.37
N ARG A 96 12.59 5.64 -1.09
CA ARG A 96 13.98 5.17 -1.19
C ARG A 96 14.65 5.14 0.18
N ALA A 97 14.50 6.21 0.97
CA ALA A 97 15.03 6.27 2.33
C ALA A 97 14.44 5.14 3.20
N TYR A 98 13.11 4.96 3.17
CA TYR A 98 12.43 3.88 3.89
C TYR A 98 12.97 2.49 3.50
N VAL A 99 13.14 2.22 2.20
CA VAL A 99 13.68 0.94 1.71
C VAL A 99 15.12 0.74 2.19
N LEU A 100 15.98 1.76 2.11
CA LEU A 100 17.36 1.67 2.58
C LEU A 100 17.45 1.47 4.08
N ASP A 101 16.60 2.12 4.87
CA ASP A 101 16.60 1.98 6.33
C ASP A 101 16.17 0.58 6.79
N ASN A 102 15.28 -0.08 6.03
CA ASN A 102 14.71 -1.38 6.41
C ASN A 102 15.37 -2.58 5.72
N LEU A 103 15.87 -2.40 4.50
CA LEU A 103 16.40 -3.47 3.65
C LEU A 103 17.82 -3.20 3.14
N GLY A 104 18.36 -2.01 3.40
CA GLY A 104 19.71 -1.65 3.01
C GLY A 104 20.76 -2.45 3.78
N ASP A 105 21.82 -2.82 3.08
CA ASP A 105 23.02 -3.41 3.65
C ASP A 105 24.21 -2.56 3.20
N PRO A 106 25.16 -2.18 4.08
CA PRO A 106 26.34 -1.42 3.69
C PRO A 106 27.19 -2.08 2.60
N SER A 107 27.09 -3.40 2.44
CA SER A 107 27.72 -4.20 1.39
C SER A 107 26.80 -4.51 0.20
N GLY A 108 25.53 -4.14 0.28
CA GLY A 108 24.52 -4.36 -0.74
C GLY A 108 24.41 -3.21 -1.76
N VAL A 109 23.87 -3.53 -2.94
CA VAL A 109 23.52 -2.54 -3.97
C VAL A 109 22.04 -2.66 -4.31
N VAL A 110 21.33 -1.53 -4.33
CA VAL A 110 19.94 -1.48 -4.80
C VAL A 110 19.92 -1.37 -6.31
N VAL A 111 19.32 -2.36 -6.97
CA VAL A 111 19.08 -2.35 -8.42
C VAL A 111 17.60 -2.10 -8.65
N ALA A 112 17.28 -0.94 -9.23
CA ALA A 112 15.97 -0.69 -9.80
C ALA A 112 16.03 -1.09 -11.29
N ASP A 113 15.23 -2.06 -11.69
CA ASP A 113 15.11 -2.46 -13.09
C ASP A 113 13.78 -1.98 -13.68
N GLU A 114 13.81 -1.54 -14.92
CA GLU A 114 12.62 -1.12 -15.69
C GLU A 114 11.84 -2.34 -16.22
N THR A 115 11.77 -3.43 -15.47
CA THR A 115 10.89 -4.57 -15.78
C THR A 115 9.42 -4.22 -15.51
N GLY A 116 8.98 -3.08 -16.05
CA GLY A 116 7.59 -2.77 -16.30
C GLY A 116 7.22 -3.24 -17.70
N PHE A 117 6.08 -3.91 -17.84
CA PHE A 117 5.49 -4.19 -19.14
C PHE A 117 5.50 -2.92 -20.00
N LEU A 118 6.03 -3.03 -21.23
CA LEU A 118 5.93 -1.98 -22.24
C LEU A 118 4.48 -1.50 -22.33
N LYS A 119 4.23 -0.28 -21.86
CA LYS A 119 2.90 0.33 -21.93
C LYS A 119 2.62 0.63 -23.40
N LYS A 120 1.86 -0.24 -24.06
CA LYS A 120 1.23 0.12 -25.33
C LYS A 120 0.19 1.20 -25.01
N GLY A 121 0.54 2.45 -25.28
CA GLY A 121 -0.42 3.54 -25.30
C GLY A 121 -1.53 3.22 -26.31
N GLY A 122 -2.76 3.57 -25.96
CA GLY A 122 -3.85 3.67 -26.93
C GLY A 122 -3.69 4.90 -27.80
#